data_AF-A0A7R7BW14-F1
#
_entry.id   AF-A0A7R7BW14-F1
#
_cell.length_a   1.000
_cell.length_b   1.000
_cell.length_c   1.000
_cell.angle_alpha   90.00
_cell.angle_beta   90.00
_cell.angle_gamma   90.00
#
_symmetry.space_group_name_H-M   'P 1'
#
loop_
_entity.id
_entity.type
_entity.pdbx_description
1 polymer ?
#
loop_
_entity_poly.entity_id
_entity_poly.type
_entity_poly.pdbx_seq_one_letter_code
_entity_poly.pdbx_strand_id
1 'polypeptide(L)'
;MTLAWLPPIHPTSIAYRGVMLDVVDQDGKRKFWRGVKTIMQPHPDDIRRGTVAHFILEGSNSTAFMDSSGLFIGVQARANHRNFQQAAVPYALAVTLEVGATVREDIYASVREAIRPRPRVRA
;
A
#
# COMPACT_ATOMS: atom_id res chain seq x y z
N MET A 1 -5.87 0.24 6.19
CA MET A 1 -4.59 -0.16 5.56
C MET A 1 -3.43 0.44 6.33
N THR A 2 -2.34 -0.31 6.46
CA THR A 2 -1.14 0.13 7.19
C THR A 2 0.10 -0.15 6.35
N LEU A 3 0.88 0.89 6.05
CA LEU A 3 2.20 0.79 5.44
C LEU A 3 3.25 1.11 6.50
N ALA A 4 4.28 0.27 6.62
CA ALA A 4 5.42 0.51 7.49
C ALA A 4 6.72 0.27 6.73
N TRP A 5 7.76 1.05 7.00
CA TRP A 5 9.04 0.93 6.29
C TRP A 5 10.25 1.34 7.13
N LEU A 6 11.42 0.90 6.71
CA LEU A 6 12.70 1.22 7.33
C LEU A 6 13.56 2.03 6.36
N PRO A 7 13.51 3.38 6.42
CA PRO A 7 14.27 4.20 5.49
C PRO A 7 15.76 4.22 5.86
N PRO A 8 16.68 4.32 4.88
CA PRO A 8 18.07 4.63 5.17
C PRO A 8 18.18 6.01 5.83
N ILE A 9 19.22 6.21 6.66
CA ILE A 9 19.41 7.43 7.44
C ILE A 9 20.53 8.29 6.84
N HIS A 10 20.26 9.58 6.67
CA HIS A 10 21.24 10.61 6.34
C HIS A 10 21.75 11.27 7.63
N PRO A 11 22.95 10.92 8.12
CA PRO A 11 23.39 11.31 9.47
C PRO A 11 23.63 12.82 9.64
N THR A 12 23.91 13.55 8.56
CA THR A 12 24.26 14.97 8.60
C THR A 12 23.13 15.91 8.18
N SER A 13 21.93 15.39 7.90
CA SER A 13 20.78 16.19 7.44
C SER A 13 19.69 16.23 8.49
N ILE A 14 19.05 17.39 8.66
CA ILE A 14 17.83 17.52 9.47
C ILE A 14 16.66 16.69 8.91
N ALA A 15 16.65 16.49 7.59
CA ALA A 15 15.77 15.55 6.92
C ALA A 15 16.46 14.17 6.87
N TYR A 16 16.68 13.59 8.05
CA TYR A 16 17.52 12.40 8.22
C TYR A 16 16.93 11.14 7.57
N ARG A 17 15.63 11.07 7.28
CA ARG A 17 15.05 9.92 6.54
C ARG A 17 15.33 10.07 5.05
N GLY A 18 16.13 9.16 4.52
CA GLY A 18 16.62 9.18 3.15
C GLY A 18 15.56 8.94 2.07
N VAL A 19 14.53 8.18 2.42
CA VAL A 19 13.43 7.80 1.53
C VAL A 19 12.09 7.86 2.29
N MET A 20 11.04 8.27 1.59
CA MET A 20 9.65 8.19 2.03
C MET A 20 8.88 7.22 1.12
N LEU A 21 7.90 6.53 1.70
CA LEU A 21 6.97 5.72 0.92
C LEU A 21 5.56 6.33 0.99
N ASP A 22 4.85 6.28 -0.13
CA ASP A 22 3.44 6.68 -0.26
C ASP A 22 2.65 5.52 -0.89
N VAL A 23 1.36 5.41 -0.57
CA VAL A 23 0.44 4.53 -1.30
C VAL A 23 -0.21 5.30 -2.46
N VAL A 24 -0.27 4.67 -3.63
CA VAL A 24 -0.73 5.28 -4.89
C VAL A 24 -1.56 4.33 -5.76
N ASP A 25 -2.31 4.87 -6.73
CA ASP A 25 -2.82 4.08 -7.87
C ASP A 25 -1.75 3.78 -8.92
N GLN A 26 -2.19 3.11 -9.98
CA GLN A 26 -1.42 2.80 -11.19
C GLN A 26 -0.81 4.04 -11.86
N ASP A 27 -1.40 5.22 -11.70
CA ASP A 27 -0.91 6.49 -12.26
C ASP A 27 0.00 7.24 -11.28
N GLY A 28 0.32 6.66 -10.11
CA GLY A 28 1.11 7.31 -9.08
C GLY A 28 0.36 8.38 -8.27
N LYS A 29 -0.98 8.43 -8.35
CA LYS A 29 -1.81 9.43 -7.65
C LYS A 29 -2.29 8.90 -6.30
N ARG A 30 -2.45 9.84 -5.36
CA ARG A 30 -2.84 9.58 -3.96
C ARG A 30 -4.34 9.61 -3.68
N LYS A 31 -5.16 10.05 -4.64
CA LYS A 31 -6.63 10.02 -4.56
C LYS A 31 -7.13 8.98 -5.55
N PHE A 32 -7.19 7.73 -5.12
CA PHE A 32 -7.23 6.62 -6.06
C PHE A 32 -8.56 5.86 -6.07
N TRP A 33 -9.38 5.95 -5.03
CA TRP A 33 -10.62 5.16 -4.93
C TRP A 33 -11.83 6.08 -5.00
N ARG A 34 -12.70 5.81 -5.98
CA ARG A 34 -13.99 6.50 -6.10
C ARG A 34 -14.93 6.03 -5.00
N GLY A 35 -15.71 6.96 -4.45
CA GLY A 35 -16.77 6.63 -3.49
C GLY A 35 -16.32 6.35 -2.06
N VAL A 36 -15.02 6.45 -1.76
CA VAL A 36 -14.48 6.37 -0.40
C VAL A 36 -13.82 7.68 0.02
N LYS A 37 -13.94 8.02 1.29
CA LYS A 37 -13.24 9.10 1.97
C LYS A 37 -12.09 8.52 2.77
N THR A 38 -10.92 9.14 2.66
CA THR A 38 -9.78 8.79 3.51
C THR A 38 -9.97 9.41 4.89
N ILE A 39 -10.00 8.56 5.91
CA ILE A 39 -9.90 8.96 7.31
C ILE A 39 -8.49 8.63 7.77
N MET A 40 -7.82 9.66 8.26
CA MET A 40 -6.41 9.60 8.58
C MET A 40 -6.15 10.42 9.84
N GLN A 41 -5.48 9.81 10.82
CA GLN A 41 -4.98 10.42 12.04
C GLN A 41 -3.58 9.86 12.31
N PRO A 42 -2.53 10.69 12.44
CA PRO A 42 -2.51 12.16 12.42
C PRO A 42 -2.70 12.76 11.01
N HIS A 43 -2.48 14.07 10.84
CA HIS A 43 -2.61 14.74 9.55
C HIS A 43 -1.73 14.04 8.48
N PRO A 44 -2.14 13.99 7.20
CA PRO A 44 -1.38 13.30 6.16
C PRO A 44 0.09 13.73 6.04
N ASP A 45 0.41 14.98 6.33
CA ASP A 45 1.80 15.45 6.35
C ASP A 45 2.64 14.85 7.47
N ASP A 46 2.04 14.60 8.63
CA ASP A 46 2.73 14.00 9.77
C ASP A 46 3.00 12.52 9.53
N ILE A 47 2.04 11.83 8.91
CA ILE A 47 2.21 10.45 8.47
C ILE A 47 3.36 10.31 7.46
N ARG A 48 3.45 11.25 6.51
CA ARG A 48 4.52 11.27 5.49
C ARG A 48 5.91 11.51 6.10
N ARG A 49 5.98 12.22 7.22
CA ARG A 49 7.24 12.45 7.95
C ARG A 49 7.66 11.24 8.78
N GLY A 50 6.72 10.34 9.10
CA GLY A 50 6.95 9.12 9.86
C GLY A 50 7.52 7.97 9.05
N THR A 51 7.42 6.76 9.63
CA THR A 51 7.79 5.47 9.01
C THR A 51 6.65 4.45 9.08
N VAL A 52 5.47 4.90 9.51
CA VAL A 52 4.24 4.14 9.58
C VAL A 52 3.11 5.05 9.14
N ALA A 53 2.34 4.60 8.15
CA ALA A 53 1.18 5.27 7.61
C ALA A 53 -0.03 4.36 7.77
N HIS A 54 -0.96 4.74 8.64
CA HIS A 54 -2.24 4.07 8.78
C HIS A 54 -3.35 4.95 8.23
N PHE A 55 -4.23 4.39 7.41
CA PHE A 55 -5.42 5.08 6.94
C PHE A 55 -6.57 4.12 6.71
N ILE A 56 -7.75 4.66 6.92
CA ILE A 56 -9.03 3.97 6.73
C ILE A 56 -9.69 4.63 5.51
N LEU A 57 -10.21 3.80 4.61
CA LEU A 57 -10.99 4.26 3.47
C LEU A 57 -12.43 3.85 3.76
N GLU A 58 -13.31 4.81 4.02
CA GLU A 58 -14.72 4.57 4.32
C GLU A 58 -15.60 5.13 3.22
N GLY A 59 -16.62 4.38 2.82
CA GLY A 59 -17.59 4.81 1.83
C GLY A 59 -18.86 3.98 1.91
N SER A 60 -19.98 4.56 1.49
CA SER A 60 -21.28 3.88 1.42
C SER A 60 -21.51 3.16 0.09
N ASN A 61 -20.67 3.42 -0.92
CA ASN A 61 -20.78 2.80 -2.23
C ASN A 61 -20.13 1.43 -2.25
N SER A 62 -20.95 0.38 -2.12
CA SER A 62 -20.54 -0.99 -2.46
C SER A 62 -20.59 -1.14 -3.98
N THR A 63 -19.47 -0.87 -4.65
CA THR A 63 -19.35 -1.11 -6.09
C THR A 63 -18.85 -2.53 -6.29
N ALA A 64 -19.49 -3.29 -7.19
CA ALA A 64 -18.98 -4.60 -7.59
C ALA A 64 -17.56 -4.44 -8.13
N PHE A 65 -16.63 -5.25 -7.63
CA PHE A 65 -15.26 -5.30 -8.15
C PHE A 65 -15.30 -5.95 -9.54
N MET A 66 -15.47 -5.13 -10.58
CA MET A 66 -15.57 -5.59 -11.98
C MET A 66 -14.21 -5.60 -12.71
N ASP A 67 -13.14 -5.16 -12.04
CA ASP A 67 -11.82 -5.11 -12.63
C ASP A 67 -11.21 -6.52 -12.71
N SER A 68 -11.04 -7.03 -13.93
CA SER A 68 -10.38 -8.31 -14.20
C SER A 68 -8.92 -8.37 -13.75
N SER A 69 -8.26 -7.20 -13.57
CA SER A 69 -6.91 -7.09 -13.05
C SER A 69 -6.85 -7.08 -11.51
N GLY A 70 -8.01 -7.09 -10.86
CA GLY A 70 -8.15 -7.10 -9.41
C GLY A 70 -7.94 -5.71 -8.79
N LEU A 71 -7.63 -5.71 -7.49
CA LEU A 71 -7.38 -4.48 -6.76
C LEU A 71 -5.90 -4.07 -6.86
N PHE A 72 -5.63 -2.92 -7.47
CA PHE A 72 -4.29 -2.34 -7.50
C PHE A 72 -4.01 -1.47 -6.27
N ILE A 73 -2.89 -1.73 -5.59
CA ILE A 73 -2.35 -0.88 -4.53
C ILE A 73 -0.84 -0.74 -4.76
N GLY A 74 -0.42 0.45 -5.19
CA GLY A 74 0.98 0.76 -5.43
C GLY A 74 1.66 1.29 -4.18
N VAL A 75 2.91 0.89 -3.96
CA VAL A 75 3.82 1.53 -2.99
C VAL A 75 4.90 2.26 -3.78
N GLN A 76 4.93 3.58 -3.66
CA GLN A 76 5.88 4.42 -4.38
C GLN A 76 6.93 4.97 -3.42
N ALA A 77 8.20 4.76 -3.77
CA ALA A 77 9.33 5.34 -3.07
C ALA A 77 9.69 6.72 -3.63
N ARG A 78 10.01 7.66 -2.73
CA ARG A 78 10.57 8.97 -3.06
C ARG A 78 11.83 9.21 -2.25
N ALA A 79 12.96 9.33 -2.93
CA ALA A 79 14.21 9.72 -2.29
C ALA A 79 14.17 11.20 -1.90
N ASN A 80 14.48 11.50 -0.63
CA ASN A 80 14.61 12.88 -0.13
C ASN A 80 16.00 13.45 -0.40
N HIS A 81 16.99 12.58 -0.64
CA HIS A 81 18.36 12.96 -1.01
C HIS A 81 18.81 12.17 -2.23
N ARG A 82 19.61 12.79 -3.11
CA ARG A 82 20.13 12.15 -4.33
C ARG A 82 20.85 10.84 -4.04
N ASN A 83 21.56 10.77 -2.92
CA ASN A 83 22.35 9.61 -2.52
C ASN A 83 21.50 8.35 -2.25
N PHE A 84 20.18 8.48 -2.10
CA PHE A 84 19.26 7.35 -1.88
C PHE A 84 18.36 7.05 -3.07
N GLN A 85 18.61 7.61 -4.26
CA GLN A 85 17.80 7.35 -5.46
C GLN A 85 17.71 5.86 -5.83
N GLN A 86 18.73 5.08 -5.50
CA GLN A 86 18.80 3.65 -5.78
C GLN A 86 18.74 2.80 -4.49
N ALA A 87 18.40 3.41 -3.35
CA ALA A 87 18.36 2.70 -2.08
C ALA A 87 17.20 1.69 -2.06
N ALA A 88 17.50 0.45 -1.68
CA ALA A 88 16.46 -0.51 -1.34
C ALA A 88 15.84 -0.14 0.02
N VAL A 89 14.51 -0.08 0.08
CA VAL A 89 13.77 0.24 1.30
C VAL A 89 12.90 -0.94 1.69
N PRO A 90 13.23 -1.67 2.76
CA PRO A 90 12.36 -2.69 3.31
C PRO A 90 11.03 -2.07 3.76
N TYR A 91 9.92 -2.69 3.35
CA TYR A 91 8.59 -2.24 3.74
C TYR A 91 7.64 -3.43 3.89
N ALA A 92 6.55 -3.19 4.62
CA ALA A 92 5.42 -4.10 4.73
C ALA A 92 4.13 -3.31 4.54
N LEU A 93 3.19 -3.91 3.81
CA LEU A 93 1.85 -3.38 3.60
C LEU A 93 0.82 -4.39 4.11
N ALA A 94 0.00 -3.96 5.06
CA ALA A 94 -1.12 -4.74 5.59
C ALA A 94 -2.43 -4.11 5.14
N VAL A 95 -3.28 -4.91 4.49
CA VAL A 95 -4.56 -4.46 3.93
C VAL A 95 -5.68 -5.29 4.53
N THR A 96 -6.69 -4.60 5.04
CA THR A 96 -7.96 -5.19 5.49
C THR A 96 -9.06 -4.64 4.59
N LEU A 97 -9.93 -5.53 4.11
CA LEU A 97 -11.04 -5.18 3.22
C LEU A 97 -12.34 -5.68 3.85
N GLU A 98 -13.36 -4.82 3.84
CA GLU A 98 -14.72 -5.24 4.12
C GLU A 98 -15.34 -5.76 2.83
N VAL A 99 -15.95 -6.94 2.90
CA VAL A 99 -16.59 -7.61 1.76
C VAL A 99 -18.02 -8.00 2.14
N GLY A 100 -18.92 -7.96 1.16
CA GLY A 100 -20.30 -8.39 1.36
C GLY A 100 -20.39 -9.84 1.85
N ALA A 101 -21.41 -10.14 2.66
CA ALA A 101 -21.57 -11.45 3.30
C ALA A 101 -21.60 -12.61 2.30
N THR A 102 -22.17 -12.41 1.11
CA THR A 102 -22.26 -13.40 0.02
C THR A 102 -20.91 -13.77 -0.61
N VAL A 103 -19.87 -12.93 -0.46
CA VAL A 103 -18.54 -13.20 -1.03
C VAL A 103 -17.69 -14.10 -0.11
N ARG A 104 -18.09 -14.25 1.17
CA ARG A 104 -17.30 -14.98 2.18
C ARG A 104 -17.20 -16.48 1.95
N GLU A 105 -18.11 -17.10 1.20
CA GLU A 105 -18.11 -18.56 1.02
C GLU A 105 -16.89 -19.07 0.23
N ASP A 106 -16.28 -18.26 -0.65
CA ASP A 106 -15.25 -18.75 -1.59
C ASP A 106 -13.94 -17.91 -1.64
N ILE A 107 -13.86 -16.79 -0.90
CA ILE A 107 -12.68 -15.90 -0.91
C ILE A 107 -11.41 -16.62 -0.42
N TYR A 108 -11.49 -17.37 0.67
CA TYR A 108 -10.30 -18.02 1.25
C TYR A 108 -9.71 -19.07 0.30
N ALA A 109 -10.57 -19.86 -0.37
CA ALA A 109 -10.13 -20.83 -1.36
C ALA A 109 -9.53 -20.13 -2.59
N SER A 110 -10.19 -19.08 -3.09
CA SER A 110 -9.74 -18.31 -4.25
C SER A 110 -8.39 -17.62 -4.02
N VAL A 111 -8.23 -16.93 -2.88
CA VAL A 111 -6.96 -16.27 -2.52
C VAL A 111 -5.85 -17.30 -2.31
N ARG A 112 -6.14 -18.41 -1.62
CA ARG A 112 -5.17 -19.49 -1.40
C ARG A 112 -4.66 -20.06 -2.73
N GLU A 113 -5.53 -20.30 -3.70
CA GLU A 113 -5.14 -20.79 -5.02
C GLU A 113 -4.35 -19.73 -5.81
N ALA A 114 -4.72 -18.45 -5.72
CA ALA A 114 -4.02 -17.37 -6.41
C ALA A 114 -2.59 -17.11 -5.89
N ILE A 115 -2.36 -17.20 -4.58
CA ILE A 115 -1.04 -16.98 -3.96
C ILE A 115 -0.20 -18.26 -3.85
N ARG A 116 -0.76 -19.42 -4.26
CA ARG A 116 -0.06 -20.70 -4.16
C ARG A 116 1.19 -20.66 -5.03
N PRO A 117 2.38 -20.96 -4.47
CA PRO A 117 3.60 -21.01 -5.27
C PRO A 117 3.42 -22.06 -6.37
N ARG A 118 3.54 -21.64 -7.63
CA ARG A 118 3.49 -22.58 -8.76
C ARG A 118 4.71 -23.50 -8.68
N PRO A 119 4.54 -24.83 -8.61
CA PRO A 119 5.68 -25.74 -8.56
C PRO A 119 6.51 -25.58 -9.83
N ARG A 120 7.82 -25.42 -9.65
CA ARG A 120 8.75 -25.31 -10.77
C ARG A 120 8.85 -26.69 -11.43
N VAL A 121 8.26 -26.84 -12.62
CA VAL A 121 8.40 -28.05 -13.43
C VAL A 121 9.89 -28.18 -13.79
N ARG A 122 10.56 -29.23 -13.31
CA ARG A 122 11.88 -29.62 -13.82
C ARG A 122 11.65 -30.30 -15.17
N ALA A 123 12.17 -29.68 -16.24
CA ALA A 123 12.39 -30.34 -17.52
C ALA A 123 13.64 -31.23 -17.43
#